data_AF-A0A976CDD3-F1
#
_entry.id   AF-A0A976CDD3-F1
#
_cell.length_a   1.000
_cell.length_b   1.000
_cell.length_c   1.000
_cell.angle_alpha   90.00
_cell.angle_beta   90.00
_cell.angle_gamma   90.00
#
_symmetry.space_group_name_H-M   'P 1'
#
loop_
_entity.id
_entity.type
_entity.pdbx_description
1 polymer ?
#
loop_
_entity_poly.entity_id
_entity_poly.type
_entity_poly.pdbx_seq_one_letter_code
_entity_poly.pdbx_strand_id
1 'polypeptide(L)'
;MAEITTPAGADKMVVDKNNKIWVLCTSGNLIRINPVNNTVETTFNNVLVSGYNEKMVLNATKDRLYWLNASFGQPTKVFAMDITATTIPTTPLITRANVYGLGVHPNGDIYVADAANFQGNGRVYVYNNAGTEKSNFGTGRGPNGFIFR
;
A
#
# COMPACT_ATOMS: atom_id res chain seq x y z
N MET A 1 30.35 0.60 -5.60
CA MET A 1 28.99 0.20 -5.19
C MET A 1 28.03 0.94 -6.12
N ALA A 2 27.01 0.28 -6.66
CA ALA A 2 26.00 0.97 -7.47
C ALA A 2 24.92 1.53 -6.54
N GLU A 3 24.58 2.81 -6.69
CA GLU A 3 23.58 3.51 -5.89
C GLU A 3 22.51 4.11 -6.80
N ILE A 4 21.27 4.19 -6.31
CA ILE A 4 20.15 4.79 -7.02
C ILE A 4 19.59 5.91 -6.15
N THR A 5 19.66 7.14 -6.64
CA THR A 5 19.06 8.29 -5.94
C THR A 5 17.54 8.22 -6.05
N THR A 6 16.87 8.21 -4.89
CA THR A 6 15.41 8.29 -4.79
C THR A 6 14.97 9.67 -4.31
N PRO A 7 13.69 10.05 -4.48
CA PRO A 7 13.11 11.13 -3.70
C PRO A 7 13.23 10.85 -2.19
N ALA A 8 13.09 11.91 -1.40
CA ALA A 8 13.27 11.85 0.05
C ALA A 8 12.33 10.81 0.72
N GLY A 9 12.87 10.05 1.68
CA GLY A 9 12.07 9.19 2.53
C GLY A 9 11.56 7.89 1.89
N ALA A 10 12.38 7.21 1.08
CA ALA A 10 12.08 5.84 0.64
C ALA A 10 11.77 4.92 1.84
N ASP A 11 10.57 4.32 1.89
CA ASP A 11 10.07 3.62 3.09
C ASP A 11 9.51 2.21 2.82
N LYS A 12 8.86 1.98 1.67
CA LYS A 12 8.37 0.65 1.27
C LYS A 12 8.79 0.30 -0.14
N MET A 13 9.11 -0.98 -0.35
CA MET A 13 9.58 -1.50 -1.62
C MET A 13 8.91 -2.82 -1.95
N VAL A 14 8.49 -3.00 -3.20
CA VAL A 14 7.94 -4.26 -3.74
C VAL A 14 8.48 -4.52 -5.15
N VAL A 15 8.42 -5.76 -5.61
CA VAL A 15 8.84 -6.17 -6.96
C VAL A 15 7.64 -6.71 -7.73
N ASP A 16 7.36 -6.11 -8.89
CA ASP A 16 6.24 -6.50 -9.75
C ASP A 16 6.55 -7.71 -10.65
N LYS A 17 5.56 -8.15 -11.45
CA LYS A 17 5.72 -9.29 -12.38
C LYS A 17 6.72 -9.04 -13.51
N ASN A 18 7.02 -7.78 -13.82
CA ASN A 18 7.97 -7.37 -14.86
C ASN A 18 9.38 -7.16 -14.30
N ASN A 19 9.62 -7.62 -13.06
CA ASN A 19 10.87 -7.43 -12.32
C ASN A 19 11.25 -5.95 -12.16
N LYS A 20 10.26 -5.06 -12.04
CA LYS A 20 10.49 -3.66 -11.68
C LYS A 20 10.34 -3.48 -10.18
N ILE A 21 11.23 -2.70 -9.61
CA ILE A 21 11.20 -2.35 -8.20
C ILE A 21 10.35 -1.09 -8.06
N TRP A 22 9.33 -1.16 -7.22
CA TRP A 22 8.52 -0.01 -6.85
C TRP A 22 8.89 0.46 -5.46
N VAL A 23 9.12 1.76 -5.29
CA VAL A 23 9.47 2.36 -4.00
C VAL A 23 8.49 3.49 -3.68
N LEU A 24 7.81 3.38 -2.55
CA LEU A 24 6.95 4.42 -2.00
C LEU A 24 7.77 5.26 -1.02
N CYS A 25 7.79 6.57 -1.26
CA CYS A 25 8.52 7.54 -0.46
C CYS A 25 7.56 8.39 0.37
N THR A 26 7.90 8.65 1.64
CA THR A 26 7.11 9.49 2.56
C THR A 26 7.01 10.94 2.11
N SER A 27 7.85 11.39 1.17
CA SER A 27 7.73 12.69 0.52
C SER A 27 6.56 12.81 -0.47
N GLY A 28 5.73 11.77 -0.63
CA GLY A 28 4.63 11.75 -1.59
C GLY A 28 5.05 11.40 -3.01
N ASN A 29 6.06 10.54 -3.16
CA ASN A 29 6.53 10.05 -4.46
C ASN A 29 6.43 8.52 -4.51
N LEU A 30 6.06 7.98 -5.67
CA LEU A 30 6.16 6.56 -5.99
C LEU A 30 7.07 6.44 -7.21
N ILE A 31 8.17 5.71 -7.09
CA ILE A 31 9.11 5.51 -8.20
C ILE A 31 9.10 4.06 -8.66
N ARG A 32 9.29 3.86 -9.96
CA ARG A 32 9.54 2.56 -10.58
C ARG A 32 10.98 2.52 -11.07
N ILE A 33 11.72 1.52 -10.64
CA ILE A 33 13.14 1.32 -10.92
C ILE A 33 13.32 0.06 -11.77
N ASN A 34 14.21 0.16 -12.75
CA ASN A 34 14.72 -0.97 -13.49
C ASN A 34 15.98 -1.53 -12.81
N PRO A 35 15.94 -2.75 -12.24
CA PRO A 35 17.09 -3.31 -11.57
C PRO A 35 18.18 -3.80 -12.54
N VAL A 36 17.90 -3.90 -13.84
CA VAL A 36 18.90 -4.36 -14.83
C VAL A 36 19.99 -3.31 -15.06
N ASN A 37 19.60 -2.03 -15.09
CA ASN A 37 20.49 -0.90 -15.35
C ASN A 37 20.54 0.12 -14.20
N ASN A 38 19.88 -0.17 -13.07
CA ASN A 38 19.83 0.67 -11.88
C ASN A 38 19.32 2.09 -12.15
N THR A 39 18.31 2.26 -13.02
CA THR A 39 17.73 3.58 -13.31
C THR A 39 16.27 3.68 -12.87
N VAL A 40 15.86 4.88 -12.45
CA VAL A 40 14.45 5.23 -12.26
C VAL A 40 13.80 5.38 -13.64
N GLU A 41 12.82 4.53 -13.94
CA GLU A 41 12.06 4.58 -15.20
C GLU A 41 10.93 5.60 -15.14
N THR A 42 10.33 5.76 -13.96
CA THR A 42 9.14 6.60 -13.78
C THR A 42 9.07 7.10 -12.35
N THR A 43 8.66 8.36 -12.20
CA THR A 43 8.33 8.98 -10.92
C THR A 43 6.91 9.51 -10.98
N PHE A 44 6.05 9.00 -10.10
CA PHE A 44 4.73 9.55 -9.83
C PHE A 44 4.85 10.52 -8.66
N ASN A 45 4.47 11.78 -8.90
CA ASN A 45 4.47 12.83 -7.89
C ASN A 45 3.08 12.96 -7.25
N ASN A 46 2.99 13.68 -6.13
CA ASN A 46 1.74 13.96 -5.41
C ASN A 46 0.98 12.70 -4.99
N VAL A 47 1.71 11.63 -4.70
CA VAL A 47 1.14 10.39 -4.17
C VAL A 47 0.67 10.68 -2.75
N LEU A 48 -0.61 10.41 -2.48
CA LEU A 48 -1.15 10.50 -1.13
C LEU A 48 -0.55 9.37 -0.30
N VAL A 49 0.24 9.76 0.70
CA VAL A 49 0.99 8.87 1.61
C VAL A 49 0.68 9.24 3.05
N SER A 50 1.02 8.36 3.98
CA SER A 50 0.79 8.61 5.41
C SER A 50 1.80 9.60 5.99
N GLY A 51 2.97 9.72 5.36
CA GLY A 51 4.13 10.49 5.83
C GLY A 51 4.97 9.72 6.86
N TYR A 52 4.46 8.61 7.39
CA TYR A 52 5.12 7.76 8.38
C TYR A 52 4.62 6.32 8.23
N ASN A 53 5.55 5.36 8.32
CA ASN A 53 5.27 3.93 8.30
C ASN A 53 4.32 3.51 7.16
N GLU A 54 4.74 3.76 5.92
CA GLU A 54 3.92 3.49 4.75
C GLU A 54 3.54 2.01 4.66
N LYS A 55 2.47 1.73 3.91
CA LYS A 55 2.10 0.37 3.51
C LYS A 55 1.95 0.35 2.02
N MET A 56 2.67 -0.55 1.38
CA MET A 56 2.50 -0.86 -0.03
C MET A 56 2.62 -2.36 -0.21
N VAL A 57 1.67 -2.95 -0.94
CA VAL A 57 1.63 -4.37 -1.27
C VAL A 57 1.21 -4.56 -2.73
N LEU A 58 1.47 -5.75 -3.27
CA LEU A 58 0.98 -6.17 -4.58
C LEU A 58 -0.10 -7.24 -4.42
N ASN A 59 -0.97 -7.37 -5.41
CA ASN A 59 -1.78 -8.59 -5.57
C ASN A 59 -0.91 -9.81 -5.93
N ALA A 60 -1.53 -11.00 -5.91
CA ALA A 60 -0.86 -12.27 -6.18
C ALA A 60 -0.15 -12.33 -7.55
N THR A 61 -0.80 -11.77 -8.58
CA THR A 61 -0.28 -11.68 -9.95
C THR A 61 0.79 -10.61 -10.12
N LYS A 62 1.08 -9.84 -9.08
CA LYS A 62 2.09 -8.77 -9.04
C LYS A 62 1.93 -7.74 -10.15
N ASP A 63 0.69 -7.41 -10.49
CA ASP A 63 0.36 -6.43 -11.53
C ASP A 63 -0.54 -5.29 -11.05
N ARG A 64 -0.93 -5.31 -9.78
CA ARG A 64 -1.66 -4.21 -9.16
C ARG A 64 -1.10 -3.90 -7.78
N LEU A 65 -0.71 -2.64 -7.61
CA LEU A 65 -0.22 -2.05 -6.37
C LEU A 65 -1.38 -1.57 -5.52
N TYR A 66 -1.21 -1.67 -4.21
CA TYR A 66 -2.12 -1.13 -3.21
C TYR A 66 -1.30 -0.43 -2.14
N TRP A 67 -1.73 0.75 -1.70
CA TRP A 67 -1.09 1.45 -0.60
C TRP A 67 -2.09 2.19 0.29
N LEU A 68 -1.62 2.51 1.50
CA LEU A 68 -2.39 3.31 2.44
C LEU A 68 -1.98 4.77 2.36
N ASN A 69 -2.98 5.63 2.54
CA ASN A 69 -2.82 7.00 2.99
C ASN A 69 -3.54 7.12 4.33
N ALA A 70 -2.79 7.05 5.43
CA ALA A 70 -3.29 7.20 6.78
C ALA A 70 -2.86 8.56 7.33
N SER A 71 -3.82 9.39 7.70
CA SER A 71 -3.54 10.54 8.57
C SER A 71 -4.19 10.28 9.92
N PHE A 72 -3.47 10.56 11.01
CA PHE A 72 -3.92 10.24 12.35
C PHE A 72 -5.27 10.94 12.64
N GLY A 73 -6.25 10.19 13.11
CA GLY A 73 -7.60 10.71 13.37
C GLY A 73 -8.46 11.03 12.13
N GLN A 74 -7.97 10.75 10.92
CA GLN A 74 -8.74 10.87 9.68
C GLN A 74 -9.10 9.49 9.10
N PRO A 75 -10.17 9.39 8.29
CA PRO A 75 -10.41 8.20 7.50
C PRO A 75 -9.18 7.88 6.63
N THR A 76 -8.60 6.71 6.86
CA THR A 76 -7.52 6.18 6.05
C THR A 76 -8.07 5.70 4.72
N LYS A 77 -7.32 5.97 3.66
CA LYS A 77 -7.67 5.61 2.30
C LYS A 77 -6.77 4.48 1.82
N VAL A 78 -7.35 3.51 1.12
CA VAL A 78 -6.62 2.52 0.33
C VAL A 78 -6.69 2.96 -1.13
N PHE A 79 -5.55 3.15 -1.76
CA PHE A 79 -5.45 3.39 -3.20
C PHE A 79 -4.98 2.12 -3.89
N ALA A 80 -5.34 1.98 -5.17
CA ALA A 80 -4.93 0.85 -5.99
C ALA A 80 -4.58 1.33 -7.40
N MET A 81 -3.52 0.77 -7.98
CA MET A 81 -3.03 1.17 -9.31
C MET A 81 -2.43 -0.02 -10.04
N ASP A 82 -2.80 -0.22 -11.30
CA ASP A 82 -2.14 -1.21 -12.15
C ASP A 82 -0.70 -0.78 -12.45
N ILE A 83 0.23 -1.73 -12.56
CA ILE A 83 1.65 -1.43 -12.81
C ILE A 83 1.90 -0.78 -14.18
N THR A 84 0.93 -0.84 -15.09
CA THR A 84 0.94 -0.22 -16.42
C THR A 84 0.32 1.17 -16.43
N ALA A 85 -0.25 1.64 -15.31
CA ALA A 85 -0.84 2.98 -15.24
C ALA A 85 0.23 4.06 -15.45
N THR A 86 -0.17 5.14 -16.12
CA THR A 86 0.69 6.30 -16.42
C THR A 86 0.37 7.52 -15.55
N THR A 87 -0.71 7.45 -14.76
CA THR A 87 -1.15 8.49 -13.83
C THR A 87 -1.50 7.90 -12.46
N ILE A 88 -1.28 8.68 -11.40
CA ILE A 88 -1.64 8.28 -10.04
C ILE A 88 -3.16 8.41 -9.83
N PRO A 89 -3.85 7.43 -9.23
CA PRO A 89 -5.27 7.55 -8.90
C PRO A 89 -5.50 8.62 -7.84
N THR A 90 -6.55 9.42 -8.04
CA THR A 90 -7.00 10.46 -7.09
C THR A 90 -8.18 10.01 -6.24
N THR A 91 -8.90 8.98 -6.68
CA THR A 91 -10.04 8.40 -5.96
C THR A 91 -9.59 7.16 -5.19
N PRO A 92 -9.88 7.08 -3.88
CA PRO A 92 -9.55 5.90 -3.09
C PRO A 92 -10.47 4.72 -3.45
N LEU A 93 -9.92 3.50 -3.40
CA LEU A 93 -10.69 2.25 -3.55
C LEU A 93 -11.50 1.94 -2.30
N ILE A 94 -10.92 2.17 -1.11
CA ILE A 94 -11.55 1.94 0.19
C ILE A 94 -11.28 3.15 1.09
N THR A 95 -12.26 3.54 1.89
CA THR A 95 -12.09 4.53 2.96
C THR A 95 -12.55 3.93 4.29
N ARG A 96 -11.68 3.93 5.30
CA ARG A 96 -11.98 3.39 6.63
C ARG A 96 -11.14 4.06 7.73
N ALA A 97 -11.73 4.26 8.91
CA ALA A 97 -11.04 4.88 10.04
C ALA A 97 -9.94 3.97 10.62
N ASN A 98 -8.89 4.59 11.17
CA ASN A 98 -7.86 3.98 12.01
C ASN A 98 -7.13 2.78 11.40
N VAL A 99 -7.07 2.72 10.07
CA VAL A 99 -6.38 1.64 9.38
C VAL A 99 -4.88 1.80 9.55
N TYR A 100 -4.24 0.72 9.97
CA TYR A 100 -2.81 0.63 10.20
C TYR A 100 -2.15 -0.49 9.39
N GLY A 101 -2.92 -1.47 8.94
CA GLY A 101 -2.42 -2.60 8.17
C GLY A 101 -3.13 -2.80 6.85
N LEU A 102 -2.38 -3.33 5.88
CA LEU A 102 -2.84 -3.63 4.53
C LEU A 102 -2.20 -4.92 4.04
N GLY A 103 -3.01 -5.79 3.44
CA GLY A 103 -2.56 -6.99 2.75
C GLY A 103 -3.52 -7.37 1.63
N VAL A 104 -3.05 -8.14 0.65
CA VAL A 104 -3.89 -8.71 -0.40
C VAL A 104 -3.70 -10.22 -0.39
N HIS A 105 -4.79 -10.95 -0.16
CA HIS A 105 -4.80 -12.40 -0.16
C HIS A 105 -4.64 -12.95 -1.60
N PRO A 106 -4.07 -14.15 -1.80
CA PRO A 106 -3.90 -14.73 -3.14
C PRO A 106 -5.17 -14.81 -4.01
N ASN A 107 -6.34 -14.91 -3.38
CA ASN A 107 -7.65 -14.89 -4.05
C ASN A 107 -8.10 -13.50 -4.53
N GLY A 108 -7.33 -12.44 -4.26
CA GLY A 108 -7.63 -11.05 -4.63
C GLY A 108 -8.39 -10.24 -3.58
N ASP A 109 -8.77 -10.83 -2.44
CA ASP A 109 -9.40 -10.09 -1.35
C ASP A 109 -8.38 -9.17 -0.66
N ILE A 110 -8.82 -7.96 -0.32
CA ILE A 110 -8.02 -6.91 0.31
C ILE A 110 -8.33 -6.92 1.81
N TYR A 111 -7.28 -7.07 2.62
CA TYR A 111 -7.36 -7.11 4.08
C TYR A 111 -6.86 -5.79 4.64
N VAL A 112 -7.68 -5.17 5.47
CA VAL A 112 -7.47 -3.85 6.06
C VAL A 112 -7.58 -3.96 7.57
N ALA A 113 -6.52 -3.63 8.31
CA ALA A 113 -6.49 -3.74 9.76
C ALA A 113 -6.71 -2.38 10.43
N ASP A 114 -7.78 -2.27 11.22
CA ASP A 114 -8.07 -1.16 12.12
C ASP A 114 -7.37 -1.38 13.46
N ALA A 115 -6.52 -0.43 13.85
CA ALA A 115 -5.74 -0.49 15.08
C ALA A 115 -6.49 -0.03 16.34
N ALA A 116 -7.75 0.39 16.22
CA ALA A 116 -8.55 0.97 17.30
C ALA A 116 -7.82 2.10 18.04
N ASN A 117 -7.15 2.99 17.27
CA ASN A 117 -6.27 4.04 17.79
C ASN A 117 -5.19 3.54 18.78
N PHE A 118 -4.82 2.26 18.70
CA PHE A 118 -3.92 1.57 19.63
C PHE A 118 -4.43 1.49 21.09
N GLN A 119 -5.69 1.86 21.33
CA GLN A 119 -6.29 1.92 22.67
C GLN A 119 -6.98 0.61 23.07
N GLY A 120 -7.18 -0.32 22.13
CA GLY A 120 -7.88 -1.58 22.38
C GLY A 120 -7.60 -2.65 21.33
N ASN A 121 -8.41 -3.70 21.37
CA ASN A 121 -8.40 -4.75 20.35
C ASN A 121 -8.88 -4.18 19.01
N GLY A 122 -8.15 -4.51 17.96
CA GLY A 122 -8.44 -4.07 16.61
C GLY A 122 -9.46 -4.94 15.89
N ARG A 123 -9.67 -4.64 14.62
CA ARG A 123 -10.53 -5.43 13.71
C ARG A 123 -9.88 -5.51 12.34
N VAL A 124 -10.04 -6.63 11.67
CA VAL A 124 -9.71 -6.79 10.26
C VAL A 124 -10.99 -6.73 9.45
N TYR A 125 -10.97 -5.95 8.37
CA TYR A 125 -12.04 -5.85 7.39
C TYR A 125 -11.53 -6.43 6.07
N VAL A 126 -12.37 -7.25 5.43
CA VAL A 126 -12.06 -7.95 4.19
C VAL A 126 -12.92 -7.35 3.08
N TYR A 127 -12.28 -6.93 2.01
CA TYR A 127 -12.91 -6.34 0.83
C TYR A 127 -12.63 -7.17 -0.40
N ASN A 128 -13.53 -7.15 -1.38
CA ASN A 128 -13.21 -7.66 -2.72
C ASN A 128 -12.29 -6.67 -3.47
N ASN A 129 -11.86 -7.05 -4.68
CA ASN A 129 -11.01 -6.23 -5.55
C ASN A 129 -11.67 -4.93 -6.06
N ALA A 130 -12.99 -4.78 -5.89
CA ALA A 130 -13.77 -3.59 -6.22
C ALA A 130 -13.99 -2.67 -5.00
N GLY A 131 -13.42 -2.99 -3.84
CA GLY A 131 -13.54 -2.17 -2.62
C GLY A 131 -14.87 -2.36 -1.88
N THR A 132 -15.64 -3.41 -2.19
CA THR A 132 -16.86 -3.78 -1.43
C THR A 132 -16.50 -4.67 -0.25
N GLU A 133 -16.95 -4.31 0.96
CA GLU A 133 -16.72 -5.12 2.15
C GLU A 133 -17.48 -6.45 2.05
N LYS A 134 -16.79 -7.55 2.37
CA LYS A 134 -17.33 -8.92 2.38
C LYS A 134 -17.58 -9.39 3.81
N SER A 135 -16.65 -9.11 4.72
CA SER A 135 -16.68 -9.58 6.10
C SER A 135 -15.69 -8.83 6.97
N ASN A 136 -15.73 -9.09 8.27
CA ASN A 136 -14.75 -8.57 9.22
C ASN A 136 -14.66 -9.49 10.46
N PHE A 137 -13.54 -9.42 11.18
CA PHE A 137 -13.32 -10.22 12.39
C PHE A 137 -12.39 -9.50 13.37
N GLY A 138 -12.59 -9.75 14.66
CA GLY A 138 -11.78 -9.15 15.74
C GLY A 138 -10.33 -9.66 15.74
N THR A 139 -9.41 -8.85 16.23
CA THR A 139 -8.00 -9.21 16.43
C THR A 139 -7.47 -8.58 17.72
N GLY A 140 -6.19 -8.79 18.03
CA GLY A 140 -5.50 -8.17 19.15
C GLY A 140 -5.25 -6.67 18.94
N ARG A 141 -4.41 -6.09 19.79
CA ARG A 141 -4.05 -4.66 19.72
C ARG A 141 -3.05 -4.39 18.60
N GLY A 142 -3.24 -3.28 17.88
CA GLY A 142 -2.30 -2.78 16.86
C GLY A 142 -2.03 -3.71 15.65
N PRO A 143 -3.03 -4.38 15.06
CA PRO A 143 -2.82 -5.20 13.86
C PRO A 143 -2.24 -4.38 12.70
N ASN A 144 -1.20 -4.89 12.05
CA ASN A 144 -0.43 -4.15 11.04
C ASN A 144 -0.08 -4.97 9.78
N GLY A 145 0.53 -6.14 9.96
CA GLY A 145 0.98 -6.99 8.84
C GLY A 145 0.04 -8.15 8.59
N PHE A 146 0.02 -8.62 7.34
CA PHE A 146 -0.66 -9.84 6.94
C PHE A 146 0.32 -10.76 6.21
N ILE A 147 0.26 -12.05 6.53
CA ILE A 147 0.98 -13.11 5.82
C ILE A 147 -0.05 -14.14 5.43
N PHE A 148 -0.07 -14.48 4.15
CA PHE A 148 -0.99 -15.47 3.58
C PHE A 148 -0.20 -16.73 3.23
N ARG A 149 -0.86 -17.89 3.34
CA ARG A 149 -0.32 -19.17 2.90
C ARG A 149 -0.54 -19.39 1.41
#